data_AF-A0A7J2Y438-F1
#
_entry.id   AF-A0A7J2Y438-F1
#
_cell.length_a   1.000
_cell.length_b   1.000
_cell.length_c   1.000
_cell.angle_alpha   90.00
_cell.angle_beta   90.00
_cell.angle_gamma   90.00
#
_symmetry.space_group_name_H-M   'P 1'
#
loop_
_entity.id
_entity.type
_entity.pdbx_description
1 polymer ?
#
loop_
_entity_poly.entity_id
_entity_poly.type
_entity_poly.pdbx_seq_one_letter_code
_entity_poly.pdbx_strand_id
1 'polypeptide(L)'
;MAPPAPPEMPRMQLSSVVLIAIAAIGALLLVSILAYILVIVPLPIDSRLWWTGLASAFFAIGFYVISGATGDRRVTRPLAGAFFVVSAGSLYASILHPSNTTDPTLKLIWFVVLTVLVLLALWGIFIMSRDRERDAARRAQRRITP
;
A
#
# COMPACT_ATOMS: atom_id res chain seq x y z
N MET A 1 34.31 30.76 0.15
CA MET A 1 34.44 29.42 -0.47
C MET A 1 33.31 28.56 0.07
N ALA A 2 32.38 28.13 -0.79
CA ALA A 2 31.35 27.17 -0.40
C ALA A 2 32.00 25.78 -0.23
N PRO A 3 31.59 24.97 0.77
CA PRO A 3 32.16 23.64 0.98
C PRO A 3 31.87 22.73 -0.22
N PRO A 4 32.81 21.84 -0.58
CA PRO A 4 32.62 20.90 -1.69
C PRO A 4 31.44 19.97 -1.36
N ALA A 5 30.54 19.81 -2.32
CA ALA A 5 29.41 18.91 -2.19
C ALA A 5 29.90 17.48 -1.86
N PRO A 6 29.30 16.78 -0.89
CA PRO A 6 29.69 15.43 -0.56
C PRO A 6 29.52 14.50 -1.78
N PRO A 7 30.43 13.53 -2.00
CA PRO A 7 30.35 12.62 -3.12
C PRO A 7 29.01 11.87 -3.08
N GLU A 8 28.23 11.99 -4.15
CA GLU A 8 27.01 11.21 -4.31
C GLU A 8 27.38 9.72 -4.32
N MET A 9 27.09 9.02 -3.22
CA MET A 9 27.28 7.58 -3.14
C MET A 9 26.52 6.92 -4.31
N PRO A 10 27.15 5.97 -5.04
CA PRO A 10 26.48 5.27 -6.13
C PRO A 10 25.21 4.61 -5.60
N ARG A 11 24.04 5.17 -5.95
CA ARG A 11 22.76 4.53 -5.67
C ARG A 11 22.74 3.25 -6.48
N MET A 12 22.90 2.10 -5.82
CA MET A 12 22.73 0.79 -6.44
C MET A 12 21.30 0.71 -6.96
N GLN A 13 21.11 1.00 -8.26
CA GLN A 13 19.82 0.90 -8.91
C GLN A 13 19.58 -0.59 -9.18
N LEU A 14 18.69 -1.21 -8.41
CA LEU A 14 18.17 -2.53 -8.76
C LEU A 14 17.57 -2.44 -10.17
N SER A 15 17.98 -3.35 -11.06
CA SER A 15 17.41 -3.42 -12.41
C SER A 15 15.89 -3.55 -12.34
N SER A 16 15.15 -2.76 -13.15
CA SER A 16 13.67 -2.81 -13.21
C SER A 16 13.14 -4.22 -13.46
N VAL A 17 13.89 -5.08 -14.14
CA VAL A 17 13.52 -6.49 -14.37
C VAL A 17 13.48 -7.27 -13.05
N VAL A 18 14.48 -7.07 -12.19
CA VAL A 18 14.57 -7.73 -10.87
C VAL A 18 13.45 -7.23 -9.95
N LEU A 19 13.13 -5.94 -10.01
CA LEU A 19 11.99 -5.36 -9.29
C LEU A 19 10.66 -5.95 -9.70
N ILE A 20 10.44 -6.10 -11.00
CA ILE A 20 9.20 -6.70 -11.53
C ILE A 20 9.12 -8.16 -11.10
N ALA A 21 10.23 -8.91 -11.13
CA ALA A 21 10.27 -10.29 -10.67
C ALA A 21 9.95 -10.42 -9.16
N ILE A 22 10.56 -9.58 -8.31
CA ILE A 22 10.28 -9.55 -6.87
C ILE A 22 8.82 -9.16 -6.61
N ALA A 23 8.31 -8.16 -7.34
CA ALA A 23 6.91 -7.74 -7.24
C ALA A 23 5.94 -8.85 -7.65
N ALA A 24 6.24 -9.58 -8.73
CA ALA A 24 5.44 -10.69 -9.21
C ALA A 24 5.42 -11.86 -8.20
N ILE A 25 6.58 -12.24 -7.66
CA ILE A 25 6.68 -13.29 -6.63
C ILE A 25 5.93 -12.87 -5.36
N GLY A 26 6.10 -11.63 -4.92
CA GLY A 26 5.38 -11.08 -3.77
C GLY A 26 3.86 -11.09 -3.97
N ALA A 27 3.38 -10.72 -5.17
CA ALA A 27 1.97 -10.78 -5.50
C ALA A 27 1.43 -12.22 -5.51
N LEU A 28 2.20 -13.19 -6.04
CA LEU A 28 1.80 -14.60 -6.13
C LEU A 28 1.74 -15.27 -4.74
N LEU A 29 2.73 -14.99 -3.89
CA LEU A 29 2.71 -15.39 -2.47
C LEU A 29 1.51 -14.79 -1.74
N LEU A 30 1.21 -13.51 -1.96
CA LEU A 30 0.06 -12.86 -1.34
C LEU A 30 -1.27 -13.50 -1.78
N VAL A 31 -1.46 -13.71 -3.09
CA VAL A 31 -2.68 -14.37 -3.60
C VAL A 31 -2.86 -15.74 -2.96
N SER A 32 -1.76 -16.47 -2.77
CA SER A 32 -1.75 -17.77 -2.11
C SER A 32 -2.14 -17.66 -0.63
N ILE A 33 -1.62 -16.66 0.10
CA ILE A 33 -1.97 -16.39 1.51
C ILE A 33 -3.44 -15.99 1.64
N LEU A 34 -3.93 -15.09 0.78
CA LEU A 34 -5.32 -14.64 0.79
C LEU A 34 -6.28 -15.80 0.47
N ALA A 35 -5.96 -16.60 -0.54
CA ALA A 35 -6.75 -17.79 -0.89
C ALA A 35 -6.77 -18.81 0.25
N TYR A 36 -5.63 -19.03 0.91
CA TYR A 36 -5.54 -19.93 2.05
C TYR A 36 -6.43 -19.45 3.21
N ILE A 37 -6.34 -18.17 3.60
CA ILE A 37 -7.12 -17.63 4.72
C ILE A 37 -8.62 -17.61 4.41
N LEU A 38 -9.02 -17.26 3.18
CA LEU A 38 -10.43 -17.18 2.81
C LEU A 38 -11.09 -18.55 2.63
N VAL A 39 -10.37 -19.52 2.07
CA VAL A 39 -10.98 -20.77 1.58
C VAL A 39 -10.68 -21.95 2.50
N ILE A 40 -9.47 -22.07 3.03
CA ILE A 40 -8.99 -23.30 3.67
C ILE A 40 -9.09 -23.21 5.19
N VAL A 41 -8.82 -22.04 5.75
CA VAL A 41 -8.71 -21.86 7.20
C VAL A 41 -10.09 -22.01 7.88
N PRO A 42 -10.27 -22.91 8.87
CA PRO A 42 -11.55 -23.17 9.53
C PRO A 42 -11.87 -22.11 10.60
N LEU A 43 -11.79 -20.83 10.26
CA LEU A 43 -12.23 -19.72 11.11
C LEU A 43 -13.62 -19.23 10.70
N PRO A 44 -14.37 -18.57 11.62
CA PRO A 44 -15.58 -17.85 11.26
C PRO A 44 -15.25 -16.69 10.30
N ILE A 45 -16.20 -16.36 9.43
CA ILE A 45 -15.95 -15.53 8.25
C ILE A 45 -15.53 -14.09 8.60
N ASP A 46 -16.06 -13.54 9.69
CA ASP A 46 -15.63 -12.26 10.26
C ASP A 46 -14.15 -12.25 10.63
N SER A 47 -13.65 -13.35 11.20
CA SER A 47 -12.22 -13.50 11.51
C SER A 47 -11.37 -13.73 10.25
N ARG A 48 -11.87 -14.48 9.26
CA ARG A 48 -11.18 -14.59 7.96
C ARG A 48 -11.02 -13.23 7.29
N LEU A 49 -12.08 -12.41 7.31
CA LEU A 49 -12.07 -11.04 6.78
C LEU A 49 -11.11 -10.12 7.55
N TRP A 50 -10.98 -10.31 8.86
CA TRP A 50 -10.00 -9.59 9.68
C TRP A 50 -8.56 -9.91 9.25
N TRP A 51 -8.22 -11.21 9.19
CA TRP A 51 -6.88 -11.67 8.86
C TRP A 51 -6.46 -11.33 7.42
N THR A 52 -7.40 -11.40 6.48
CA THR A 52 -7.18 -10.98 5.09
C THR A 52 -6.97 -9.48 4.97
N GLY A 53 -7.75 -8.69 5.72
CA GLY A 53 -7.57 -7.25 5.82
C GLY A 53 -6.21 -6.87 6.37
N LEU A 54 -5.76 -7.55 7.43
CA LEU A 54 -4.44 -7.36 8.05
C LEU A 54 -3.31 -7.78 7.12
N ALA A 55 -3.39 -8.96 6.50
CA ALA A 55 -2.40 -9.43 5.54
C ALA A 55 -2.26 -8.44 4.37
N SER A 56 -3.38 -8.01 3.77
CA SER A 56 -3.37 -7.04 2.68
C SER A 56 -2.77 -5.68 3.11
N ALA A 57 -2.95 -5.26 4.36
CA ALA A 57 -2.33 -4.04 4.89
C ALA A 57 -0.79 -4.15 4.90
N PHE A 58 -0.24 -5.26 5.37
CA PHE A 58 1.21 -5.49 5.37
C PHE A 58 1.79 -5.43 3.96
N PHE A 59 1.11 -6.03 2.98
CA PHE A 59 1.57 -5.97 1.59
C PHE A 59 1.41 -4.57 1.00
N ALA A 60 0.33 -3.84 1.30
CA ALA A 60 0.19 -2.44 0.90
C ALA A 60 1.37 -1.59 1.40
N ILE A 61 1.75 -1.77 2.67
CA ILE A 61 2.92 -1.10 3.28
C ILE A 61 4.22 -1.57 2.60
N GLY A 62 4.40 -2.88 2.42
CA GLY A 62 5.59 -3.45 1.78
C GLY A 62 5.82 -2.90 0.37
N PHE A 63 4.79 -2.93 -0.48
CA PHE A 63 4.84 -2.36 -1.83
C PHE A 63 5.05 -0.85 -1.82
N TYR A 64 4.47 -0.15 -0.85
CA TYR A 64 4.71 1.28 -0.66
C TYR A 64 6.16 1.59 -0.31
N VAL A 65 6.77 0.85 0.62
CA VAL A 65 8.19 0.98 0.99
C VAL A 65 9.10 0.67 -0.19
N ILE A 66 8.83 -0.43 -0.92
CA ILE A 66 9.56 -0.79 -2.14
C ILE A 66 9.45 0.36 -3.16
N SER A 67 8.28 0.98 -3.33
CA SER A 67 8.12 2.14 -4.23
C SER A 67 9.01 3.34 -3.86
N GLY A 68 9.29 3.51 -2.57
CA GLY A 68 10.22 4.53 -2.06
C GLY A 68 11.67 4.15 -2.30
N ALA A 69 12.02 2.88 -2.05
CA ALA A 69 13.38 2.37 -2.13
C ALA A 69 13.92 2.30 -3.57
N THR A 70 13.09 1.90 -4.53
CA THR A 70 13.59 1.59 -5.89
C THR A 70 13.29 2.65 -6.94
N GLY A 71 12.58 3.72 -6.58
CA GLY A 71 12.28 4.83 -7.51
C GLY A 71 11.30 4.49 -8.64
N ASP A 72 11.09 3.19 -8.92
CA ASP A 72 10.14 2.69 -9.92
C ASP A 72 8.71 2.69 -9.36
N ARG A 73 8.16 3.90 -9.32
CA ARG A 73 6.87 4.26 -8.72
C ARG A 73 5.68 3.99 -9.64
N ARG A 74 5.89 3.44 -10.84
CA ARG A 74 4.83 3.19 -11.83
C ARG A 74 4.06 1.91 -11.57
N VAL A 75 4.72 0.87 -11.03
CA VAL A 75 4.11 -0.44 -10.80
C VAL A 75 3.79 -0.66 -9.31
N THR A 76 4.73 -0.29 -8.44
CA THR A 76 4.66 -0.56 -6.99
C THR A 76 3.58 0.25 -6.26
N ARG A 77 3.34 1.50 -6.65
CA ARG A 77 2.30 2.37 -6.04
C ARG A 77 0.86 2.00 -6.38
N PRO A 78 0.48 1.72 -7.65
CA PRO A 78 -0.89 1.26 -7.92
C PRO A 78 -1.16 -0.10 -7.26
N LEU A 79 -0.16 -0.98 -7.18
CA LEU A 79 -0.28 -2.22 -6.40
C LEU A 79 -0.51 -1.93 -4.91
N ALA A 80 0.30 -1.05 -4.29
CA ALA A 80 0.07 -0.64 -2.90
C ALA A 80 -1.32 -0.06 -2.67
N GLY A 81 -1.83 0.75 -3.60
CA GLY A 81 -3.18 1.30 -3.57
C GLY A 81 -4.27 0.21 -3.70
N ALA A 82 -4.10 -0.74 -4.61
CA ALA A 82 -5.03 -1.87 -4.76
C ALA A 82 -5.10 -2.71 -3.48
N PHE A 83 -3.95 -3.04 -2.88
CA PHE A 83 -3.91 -3.78 -1.62
C PHE A 83 -4.43 -2.99 -0.43
N PHE A 84 -4.26 -1.67 -0.44
CA PHE A 84 -4.87 -0.82 0.56
C PHE A 84 -6.40 -0.87 0.47
N VAL A 85 -6.97 -0.83 -0.74
CA VAL A 85 -8.43 -0.95 -0.94
C VAL A 85 -8.94 -2.32 -0.50
N VAL A 86 -8.24 -3.40 -0.84
CA VAL A 86 -8.59 -4.76 -0.38
C VAL A 86 -8.51 -4.86 1.14
N SER A 87 -7.50 -4.26 1.76
CA SER A 87 -7.35 -4.22 3.21
C SER A 87 -8.51 -3.47 3.87
N ALA A 88 -8.79 -2.24 3.44
CA ALA A 88 -9.87 -1.43 3.97
C ALA A 88 -11.22 -2.14 3.82
N GLY A 89 -11.53 -2.63 2.61
CA GLY A 89 -12.78 -3.34 2.34
C GLY A 89 -12.96 -4.57 3.23
N SER A 90 -11.90 -5.36 3.42
CA SER A 90 -11.95 -6.56 4.24
C SER A 90 -12.08 -6.27 5.74
N LEU A 91 -11.40 -5.23 6.24
CA LEU A 91 -11.51 -4.81 7.64
C LEU A 91 -12.90 -4.22 7.94
N TYR A 92 -13.46 -3.41 7.04
CA TYR A 92 -14.84 -2.92 7.19
C TYR A 92 -15.85 -4.08 7.13
N ALA A 93 -15.67 -5.00 6.19
CA ALA A 93 -16.52 -6.18 6.08
C ALA A 93 -16.45 -7.03 7.36
N SER A 94 -15.28 -7.23 7.95
CA SER A 94 -15.11 -7.94 9.23
C SER A 94 -15.89 -7.30 10.39
N ILE A 95 -15.89 -5.97 10.49
CA ILE A 95 -16.59 -5.24 11.56
C ILE A 95 -18.11 -5.29 11.36
N LEU A 96 -18.57 -5.12 10.12
CA LEU A 96 -20.00 -5.03 9.78
C LEU A 96 -20.64 -6.38 9.52
N HIS A 97 -19.87 -7.47 9.44
CA HIS A 97 -20.41 -8.79 9.12
C HIS A 97 -21.46 -9.23 10.16
N PRO A 98 -22.62 -9.76 9.74
CA PRO A 98 -23.68 -10.17 10.67
C PRO A 98 -23.26 -11.24 11.69
N SER A 99 -22.27 -12.08 11.35
CA SER A 99 -21.73 -13.10 12.27
C SER A 99 -20.85 -12.54 13.38
N ASN A 100 -20.44 -11.28 13.28
CA ASN A 100 -19.60 -10.66 14.28
C ASN A 100 -20.47 -10.32 15.50
N THR A 101 -20.28 -11.03 16.62
CA THR A 101 -21.06 -10.86 17.86
C THR A 101 -20.45 -9.83 18.81
N THR A 102 -19.44 -9.08 18.37
CA THR A 102 -18.82 -8.00 19.16
C THR A 102 -19.86 -6.93 19.53
N ASP A 103 -19.73 -6.39 20.75
CA ASP A 103 -20.59 -5.33 21.26
C ASP A 103 -20.72 -4.16 20.27
N PRO A 104 -21.94 -3.59 20.11
CA PRO A 104 -22.18 -2.53 19.13
C PRO A 104 -21.34 -1.28 19.40
N THR A 105 -21.09 -0.95 20.66
CA THR A 105 -20.21 0.16 21.06
C THR A 105 -18.77 -0.10 20.61
N LEU A 106 -18.26 -1.33 20.77
CA LEU A 106 -16.90 -1.68 20.36
C LEU A 106 -16.76 -1.72 18.83
N LYS A 107 -17.78 -2.21 18.12
CA LYS A 107 -17.85 -2.10 16.66
C LYS A 107 -17.79 -0.66 16.18
N LEU A 108 -18.52 0.25 16.83
CA LEU A 108 -18.50 1.67 16.49
C LEU A 108 -17.10 2.27 16.69
N ILE A 109 -16.45 1.95 17.82
CA ILE A 109 -15.07 2.39 18.09
C ILE A 109 -14.13 1.90 16.98
N TRP A 110 -14.14 0.61 16.65
CA TRP A 110 -13.31 0.06 15.58
C TRP A 110 -13.62 0.67 14.21
N PHE A 111 -14.89 0.93 13.92
CA PHE A 111 -15.31 1.57 12.67
C PHE A 111 -14.78 3.00 12.57
N VAL A 112 -14.87 3.79 13.65
CA VAL A 112 -14.32 5.16 13.69
C VAL A 112 -12.80 5.14 13.54
N VAL A 113 -12.11 4.27 14.28
CA VAL A 113 -10.65 4.11 14.19
C VAL A 113 -10.24 3.76 12.76
N LEU A 114 -10.91 2.79 12.14
CA LEU A 114 -10.64 2.37 10.76
C LEU A 114 -10.88 3.51 9.77
N THR A 115 -11.94 4.30 9.97
CA THR A 115 -12.26 5.45 9.11
C THR A 115 -11.21 6.55 9.20
N VAL A 116 -10.76 6.90 10.42
CA VAL A 116 -9.68 7.86 10.61
C VAL A 116 -8.40 7.37 9.93
N LEU A 117 -8.06 6.09 10.07
CA LEU A 117 -6.88 5.50 9.45
C LEU A 117 -6.97 5.55 7.92
N VAL A 118 -8.13 5.26 7.34
CA VAL A 118 -8.34 5.34 5.89
C VAL A 118 -8.22 6.78 5.38
N LEU A 119 -8.77 7.75 6.10
CA LEU A 119 -8.63 9.16 5.74
C LEU A 119 -7.17 9.62 5.77
N LEU A 120 -6.39 9.21 6.77
CA LEU A 120 -4.95 9.51 6.83
C LEU A 120 -4.18 8.90 5.65
N ALA A 121 -4.51 7.66 5.27
CA ALA A 121 -3.90 7.01 4.12
C ALA A 121 -4.25 7.72 2.80
N LEU A 122 -5.53 8.06 2.59
CA LEU A 122 -5.99 8.82 1.42
C LEU A 122 -5.34 10.21 1.36
N TRP A 123 -5.22 10.89 2.50
CA TRP A 123 -4.53 12.17 2.61
C TRP A 123 -3.06 12.06 2.18
N GLY A 124 -2.35 11.02 2.64
CA GLY A 124 -0.99 10.73 2.21
C GLY A 124 -0.87 10.49 0.69
N ILE A 125 -1.79 9.72 0.11
CA ILE A 125 -1.86 9.49 -1.34
C ILE A 125 -2.13 10.82 -2.08
N PHE A 126 -3.03 11.66 -1.56
CA PHE A 126 -3.38 12.95 -2.14
C PHE A 126 -2.17 13.90 -2.19
N ILE A 127 -1.42 14.05 -1.09
CA ILE A 127 -0.19 14.85 -1.07
C ILE A 127 0.81 14.34 -2.11
N MET A 128 1.05 13.02 -2.14
CA MET A 128 1.96 12.43 -3.13
C MET A 128 1.51 12.58 -4.58
N SER A 129 0.20 12.62 -4.84
CA SER A 129 -0.33 12.85 -6.18
C SER A 129 -0.02 14.27 -6.67
N ARG A 130 -0.13 15.28 -5.79
CA ARG A 130 0.18 16.67 -6.13
C ARG A 130 1.65 16.93 -6.37
N ASP A 131 2.53 16.30 -5.61
CA ASP A 131 3.98 16.45 -5.82
C ASP A 131 4.41 15.93 -7.19
N ARG A 132 3.72 14.90 -7.72
CA ARG A 132 3.98 14.38 -9.07
C ARG A 132 3.57 15.34 -10.18
N GLU A 133 2.46 16.04 -10.04
CA GLU A 133 2.05 17.05 -11.02
C GLU A 133 3.09 18.16 -11.10
N ARG A 134 3.64 18.58 -9.95
CA ARG A 134 4.72 19.57 -9.88
C ARG A 134 6.02 19.07 -10.52
N ASP A 135 6.41 17.82 -10.26
CA ASP A 135 7.61 17.23 -10.85
C ASP A 135 7.46 16.96 -12.36
N ALA A 136 6.28 16.55 -12.80
CA ALA A 136 5.97 16.36 -14.22
C ALA A 136 5.97 17.71 -14.96
N ALA A 137 5.38 18.75 -14.37
CA ALA A 137 5.41 20.11 -14.91
C ALA A 137 6.84 20.65 -15.03
N ARG A 138 7.70 20.43 -14.01
CA ARG A 138 9.12 20.82 -14.04
C ARG A 138 9.91 20.10 -15.13
N ARG A 139 9.66 18.80 -15.35
CA ARG A 139 10.30 18.03 -16.44
C ARG A 139 9.80 18.46 -17.82
N ALA A 140 8.53 18.80 -17.95
CA ALA A 140 7.96 19.34 -19.18
C ALA A 140 8.57 20.71 -19.51
N GLN A 141 8.73 21.61 -18.52
CA GLN A 141 9.40 22.90 -18.70
C GLN A 141 10.86 22.75 -19.13
N ARG A 142 11.64 21.84 -18.53
CA ARG A 142 13.03 21.56 -18.94
C ARG A 142 13.17 21.00 -20.36
N ARG A 143 12.10 20.47 -20.96
CA ARG A 143 12.11 20.07 -22.38
C ARG A 143 11.84 21.25 -23.32
N ILE A 144 11.27 22.35 -22.83
CA ILE A 144 10.86 23.50 -23.63
C ILE A 144 11.92 24.61 -23.58
N THR A 145 12.65 24.74 -22.47
CA THR A 145 13.83 25.62 -22.34
C THR A 145 15.09 24.78 -22.15
N PRO A 146 15.97 24.67 -23.18
CA PRO A 146 17.28 24.03 -23.07
C PRO A 146 18.27 24.82 -22.21
#